data_AF-A0A199W0T1-F1
#
_entry.id   AF-A0A199W0T1-F1
#
_cell.length_a   1.000
_cell.length_b   1.000
_cell.length_c   1.000
_cell.angle_alpha   90.00
_cell.angle_beta   90.00
_cell.angle_gamma   90.00
#
_symmetry.space_group_name_H-M   'P 1'
#
loop_
_entity.id
_entity.type
_entity.pdbx_description
1 polymer ?
#
loop_
_entity_poly.entity_id
_entity_poly.type
_entity_poly.pdbx_seq_one_letter_code
_entity_poly.pdbx_strand_id
1 'polypeptide(L)' 'MESSVVRKKTYGNNEDCPAKCAYRCSKSGRPKMCLRACNTCCQRCHCVPPGTSGNTEKCPCWAHMKTHGGRPKCP' A
#
# COMPACT_ATOMS: atom_id res chain seq x y z
N MET A 1 3.95 5.90 34.92
CA MET A 1 4.90 5.30 33.96
C MET A 1 4.13 4.45 32.97
N GLU A 2 4.38 4.65 31.67
CA GLU A 2 4.20 3.71 30.55
C GLU A 2 2.86 2.94 30.46
N SER A 3 2.02 3.06 29.44
CA SER A 3 2.40 3.05 28.03
C SER A 3 1.20 3.50 27.20
N SER A 4 1.36 4.63 26.52
CA SER A 4 0.50 5.05 25.41
C SER A 4 0.73 4.09 24.24
N VAL A 5 0.16 2.88 24.29
CA VAL A 5 0.11 1.98 23.13
C VAL A 5 -0.95 2.49 22.16
N VAL A 6 -0.57 3.56 21.45
CA VAL A 6 -0.67 3.63 20.00
C VAL A 6 -2.01 3.10 19.45
N ARG A 7 -3.10 3.82 19.69
CA ARG A 7 -4.22 3.84 18.73
C ARG A 7 -3.76 4.64 17.50
N LYS A 8 -2.85 4.04 16.71
CA LYS A 8 -2.46 4.51 15.37
C LYS A 8 -3.71 4.47 14.49
N LYS A 9 -4.52 5.53 14.53
CA LYS A 9 -5.44 5.86 13.44
C LYS A 9 -4.53 6.23 12.27
N THR A 10 -4.17 5.22 11.47
CA THR A 10 -3.28 5.33 10.31
C THR A 10 -3.95 6.15 9.20
N TYR A 11 -4.11 7.45 9.41
CA TYR A 11 -4.28 8.39 8.33
C TYR A 11 -2.88 8.67 7.82
N GLY A 12 -2.55 7.91 6.79
CA GLY A 12 -1.21 7.81 6.25
C GLY A 12 -0.77 9.10 5.60
N ASN A 13 0.09 9.85 6.28
CA ASN A 13 0.89 10.88 5.66
C ASN A 13 1.80 10.26 4.57
N ASN A 14 2.12 11.06 3.55
CA ASN A 14 2.82 10.70 2.32
C ASN A 14 4.18 10.02 2.48
N GLU A 15 4.76 10.07 3.68
CA GLU A 15 6.15 9.72 3.93
C GLU A 15 6.36 8.23 4.23
N ASP A 16 5.27 7.49 4.49
CA ASP A 16 5.35 6.06 4.87
C ASP A 16 5.16 5.09 3.69
N CYS A 17 5.22 5.55 2.42
CA CYS A 17 5.09 4.65 1.27
C CYS A 17 6.01 3.41 1.39
N PRO A 18 7.31 3.53 1.71
CA PRO A 18 8.20 2.38 1.81
C PRO A 18 7.77 1.40 2.92
N ALA A 19 7.40 1.92 4.09
CA ALA A 19 7.01 1.11 5.24
C ALA A 19 5.67 0.39 5.01
N LYS A 20 4.66 1.10 4.47
CA LYS A 20 3.35 0.50 4.12
C LYS A 20 3.50 -0.54 3.01
N CYS A 21 4.33 -0.26 2.02
CA CYS A 21 4.64 -1.20 0.95
C CYS A 21 5.40 -2.43 1.43
N ALA A 22 6.33 -2.27 2.36
CA ALA A 22 7.01 -3.39 3.01
C ALA A 22 6.02 -4.33 3.72
N TYR A 23 5.06 -3.76 4.45
CA TYR A 23 4.01 -4.54 5.08
C TYR A 23 3.11 -5.24 4.05
N ARG A 24 2.60 -4.51 3.04
CA ARG A 24 1.78 -5.05 1.94
C ARG A 24 2.43 -6.25 1.25
N CYS A 25 3.71 -6.10 0.94
CA CYS A 25 4.49 -7.07 0.17
C CYS A 25 5.10 -8.19 1.02
N SER A 26 4.96 -8.16 2.34
CA SER A 26 5.56 -9.13 3.27
C SER A 26 5.13 -10.58 3.00
N LYS A 27 3.89 -10.79 2.53
CA LYS A 27 3.34 -12.11 2.17
C LYS A 27 3.32 -12.38 0.67
N SER A 28 3.89 -11.50 -0.13
CA SER A 28 3.96 -11.70 -1.58
C SER A 28 5.09 -12.68 -1.91
N GLY A 29 4.83 -13.66 -2.78
CA GLY A 29 5.86 -14.56 -3.29
C GLY A 29 6.93 -13.85 -4.14
N ARG A 30 6.69 -12.60 -4.56
CA ARG A 30 7.63 -11.76 -5.35
C ARG A 30 7.81 -10.38 -4.70
N PRO A 31 8.44 -10.31 -3.50
CA PRO A 31 8.45 -9.09 -2.69
C PRO A 31 9.11 -7.90 -3.39
N LYS A 32 10.23 -8.11 -4.11
CA LYS A 32 10.91 -7.04 -4.87
C LYS A 32 10.01 -6.41 -5.95
N MET A 33 9.27 -7.24 -6.67
CA MET A 33 8.35 -6.76 -7.73
C MET A 33 7.14 -6.05 -7.13
N CYS A 34 6.58 -6.62 -6.06
CA CYS A 34 5.49 -5.99 -5.30
C CYS A 34 5.91 -4.62 -4.77
N LEU A 35 7.08 -4.49 -4.16
CA LEU A 35 7.59 -3.21 -3.63
C LEU A 35 7.72 -2.13 -4.71
N ARG A 36 8.26 -2.48 -5.89
CA ARG A 36 8.38 -1.52 -7.01
C ARG A 36 7.01 -1.03 -7.50
N ALA A 37 6.05 -1.95 -7.68
CA ALA A 37 4.70 -1.60 -8.08
C ALA A 37 4.00 -0.76 -7.00
N CYS A 38 4.08 -1.20 -5.75
CA CYS A 38 3.48 -0.54 -4.59
C CYS A 38 3.99 0.89 -4.42
N ASN A 39 5.30 1.12 -4.49
CA ASN A 39 5.89 2.46 -4.37
C ASN A 39 5.45 3.37 -5.52
N THR A 40 5.42 2.86 -6.76
CA THR A 40 4.91 3.64 -7.90
C THR A 40 3.45 4.04 -7.68
N CYS A 41 2.65 3.13 -7.15
CA CYS A 41 1.25 3.39 -6.87
C CYS A 41 1.04 4.35 -5.71
N CYS A 42 1.86 4.23 -4.67
CA CYS A 42 1.83 5.11 -3.50
C CYS A 42 2.27 6.53 -3.85
N GLN A 43 3.30 6.69 -4.68
CA GLN A 43 3.76 8.02 -5.13
C GLN A 43 2.71 8.74 -5.99
N ARG A 44 1.85 7.99 -6.70
CA ARG A 44 0.83 8.57 -7.56
C ARG A 44 -0.49 8.82 -6.86
N CYS A 45 -0.88 7.90 -5.97
CA CYS A 45 -2.17 7.93 -5.29
C CYS A 45 -2.09 8.39 -3.83
N HIS A 46 -0.87 8.53 -3.29
CA HIS A 46 -0.62 8.98 -1.92
C HIS A 46 -1.33 8.13 -0.85
N CYS A 47 -1.66 6.87 -1.20
CA CYS A 47 -2.51 5.98 -0.43
C CYS A 47 -2.03 4.54 -0.64
N VAL A 48 -1.84 3.79 0.45
CA VAL A 48 -1.59 2.34 0.41
C VAL A 48 -2.68 1.67 1.24
N PRO A 49 -3.47 0.77 0.66
CA PRO A 49 -4.53 0.10 1.39
C PRO A 49 -3.94 -0.82 2.48
N PRO A 50 -4.52 -0.83 3.70
CA PRO A 50 -4.05 -1.68 4.78
C PRO A 50 -4.21 -3.16 4.47
N GLY A 51 -3.45 -4.01 5.16
CA GLY A 51 -3.41 -5.46 4.92
C GLY A 51 -2.45 -5.87 3.80
N THR A 52 -2.23 -7.17 3.66
CA THR A 52 -1.36 -7.75 2.60
C THR A 52 -2.10 -8.05 1.30
N SER A 53 -3.44 -8.09 1.35
CA SER A 53 -4.32 -8.46 0.23
C SER A 53 -5.68 -7.73 0.37
N GLY A 54 -6.37 -7.46 -0.74
CA GLY A 54 -7.73 -6.87 -0.73
C GLY A 54 -7.76 -5.38 -0.35
N ASN A 55 -8.83 -4.88 0.28
CA ASN A 55 -8.95 -3.51 0.83
C ASN A 55 -8.69 -2.35 -0.15
N THR A 56 -8.70 -2.61 -1.46
CA THR A 56 -8.42 -1.60 -2.48
C THR A 56 -9.50 -0.52 -2.53
N GLU A 57 -10.72 -0.81 -2.05
CA GLU A 57 -11.81 0.16 -1.87
C GLU A 57 -11.44 1.36 -0.98
N LYS A 58 -10.50 1.20 -0.04
CA LYS A 58 -10.04 2.29 0.83
C LYS A 58 -9.20 3.33 0.07
N CYS A 59 -8.63 2.93 -1.08
CA CYS A 59 -7.83 3.78 -1.94
C CYS A 59 -8.35 3.63 -3.39
N PRO A 60 -9.41 4.36 -3.80
CA PRO A 60 -9.99 4.22 -5.14
C PRO A 60 -8.98 4.50 -6.27
N CYS A 61 -8.04 5.43 -6.07
CA CYS A 61 -6.94 5.66 -7.02
C CYS A 61 -6.06 4.41 -7.21
N TRP A 62 -5.76 3.68 -6.13
CA TRP A 62 -5.00 2.42 -6.18
C TRP A 62 -5.72 1.35 -6.98
N ALA A 63 -7.04 1.22 -6.76
CA ALA A 63 -7.90 0.26 -7.43
C ALA A 63 -8.06 0.55 -8.94
N HIS A 64 -8.15 1.84 -9.31
CA HIS A 64 -8.32 2.25 -10.70
C HIS A 64 -7.05 2.17 -11.54
N MET A 65 -5.88 2.07 -10.92
CA MET A 65 -4.64 1.94 -11.69
C MET A 65 -4.52 0.56 -12.33
N LYS A 66 -4.66 0.56 -13.65
CA LYS A 66 -4.56 -0.61 -14.51
C LYS A 66 -3.32 -0.51 -15.40
N THR A 67 -2.78 -1.65 -15.77
CA THR A 67 -1.80 -1.77 -16.85
C THR A 67 -2.50 -1.63 -18.20
N HIS A 68 -1.74 -1.48 -19.29
CA HIS A 68 -2.31 -1.42 -20.65
C HIS A 68 -3.18 -2.64 -21.00
N GLY A 69 -2.94 -3.80 -20.37
CA GLY A 69 -3.76 -5.01 -20.52
C GLY A 69 -5.00 -5.08 -19.63
N GLY A 70 -5.42 -3.98 -18.99
CA GLY A 70 -6.63 -3.94 -18.15
C GLY A 70 -6.51 -4.62 -16.78
N ARG A 71 -5.35 -5.20 -16.46
CA ARG A 71 -5.07 -5.84 -15.16
C ARG A 71 -4.68 -4.81 -14.11
N PRO A 72 -5.06 -4.98 -12.83
CA PRO A 72 -4.63 -4.09 -11.76
C PRO A 72 -3.10 -3.97 -11.74
N LYS A 73 -2.60 -2.74 -11.80
CA LYS A 73 -1.17 -2.44 -11.80
C LYS A 73 -0.58 -2.55 -10.39
N CYS A 74 -1.38 -2.20 -9.39
CA CYS A 74 -0.96 -2.13 -8.01
C CYS A 74 -1.24 -3.45 -7.27
N PRO A 75 -0.33 -3.88 -6.37
CA PRO A 75 -0.49 -5.13 -5.63
C PRO A 75 -1.58 -5.06 -4.55
#